data_AF-A0A1V4HUX0-F1
#
_entry.id   AF-A0A1V4HUX0-F1
#
_cell.length_a   1.000
_cell.length_b   1.000
_cell.length_c   1.000
_cell.angle_alpha   90.00
_cell.angle_beta   90.00
_cell.angle_gamma   90.00
#
_symmetry.space_group_name_H-M   'P 1'
#
loop_
_entity.id
_entity.type
_entity.pdbx_description
1 polymer ?
#
loop_
_entity_poly.entity_id
_entity_poly.type
_entity_poly.pdbx_seq_one_letter_code
_entity_poly.pdbx_strand_id
1 'polypeptide(L)' 'MPARTRHRTLREIFAWPAIIAVLSTVGLMSALLGDGIWDGVSWIVLAVPVALYCGFFQRGT' A
#
# COMPACT_ATOMS: atom_id res chain seq x y z
N MET A 1 -5.15 31.80 -22.93
CA MET A 1 -4.92 31.27 -21.56
C MET A 1 -4.03 30.03 -21.67
N PRO A 2 -2.81 30.02 -21.13
CA PRO A 2 -1.98 28.82 -21.12
C PRO A 2 -2.56 27.81 -20.12
N ALA A 3 -3.00 26.66 -20.60
CA ALA A 3 -3.36 25.52 -19.75
C ALA A 3 -2.09 25.02 -19.06
N ARG A 4 -1.93 25.33 -17.77
CA ARG A 4 -0.83 24.85 -16.94
C ARG A 4 -0.98 23.33 -16.80
N THR A 5 -0.21 22.56 -17.56
CA THR A 5 -0.08 21.12 -17.41
C THR A 5 0.44 20.85 -16.00
N ARG A 6 -0.44 20.40 -15.11
CA ARG A 6 -0.08 19.92 -13.77
C ARG A 6 0.84 18.72 -14.00
N HIS A 7 2.14 18.91 -13.76
CA HIS A 7 3.13 17.83 -13.79
C HIS A 7 2.78 16.85 -12.68
N ARG A 8 1.96 15.85 -13.02
CA ARG A 8 1.66 14.71 -12.17
C ARG A 8 2.93 13.89 -12.11
N THR A 9 3.56 13.82 -10.94
CA THR A 9 4.81 13.08 -10.79
C THR A 9 4.55 11.59 -11.01
N LEU A 10 5.54 10.86 -11.55
CA LEU A 10 5.41 9.41 -11.72
C LEU A 10 5.07 8.70 -10.41
N ARG A 11 5.45 9.28 -9.26
CA ARG A 11 5.03 8.83 -7.92
C ARG A 11 3.51 8.90 -7.71
N GLU A 12 2.85 9.95 -8.17
CA GLU A 12 1.39 10.11 -8.04
C GLU A 12 0.64 9.11 -8.97
N ILE A 13 1.28 8.66 -10.05
CA ILE A 13 0.75 7.62 -10.96
C ILE A 13 1.00 6.21 -10.41
N PHE A 14 2.17 5.95 -9.84
CA PHE A 14 2.54 4.65 -9.25
C PHE A 14 2.07 4.43 -7.81
N ALA A 15 1.53 5.45 -7.14
CA ALA A 15 0.94 5.31 -5.80
C ALA A 15 -0.22 4.30 -5.79
N TRP A 16 -1.12 4.38 -6.78
CA TRP A 16 -2.29 3.49 -6.86
C TRP A 16 -1.90 2.03 -7.11
N PRO A 17 -1.03 1.71 -8.08
CA PRO A 17 -0.48 0.36 -8.25
C PRO A 17 0.21 -0.19 -7.00
N ALA A 18 0.98 0.65 -6.28
CA ALA A 18 1.69 0.22 -5.08
C ALA A 18 0.73 -0.20 -3.95
N ILE A 19 -0.35 0.56 -3.75
CA ILE A 19 -1.40 0.22 -2.77
C ILE A 19 -2.04 -1.12 -3.13
N ILE A 20 -2.39 -1.33 -4.41
CA ILE A 20 -3.01 -2.56 -4.89
C ILE A 20 -2.05 -3.75 -4.71
N ALA A 21 -0.75 -3.58 -4.99
CA ALA A 21 0.26 -4.62 -4.81
C ALA A 21 0.41 -5.05 -3.34
N VAL A 22 0.45 -4.08 -2.41
CA VAL A 22 0.51 -4.36 -0.97
C VAL A 22 -0.77 -5.07 -0.51
N LEU A 23 -1.94 -4.54 -0.87
CA LEU A 23 -3.23 -5.18 -0.54
C LEU A 23 -3.34 -6.60 -1.09
N SER A 24 -2.88 -6.82 -2.32
CA SER A 24 -2.91 -8.14 -2.97
C SER A 24 -1.96 -9.11 -2.28
N THR A 25 -0.74 -8.66 -1.93
CA THR A 25 0.25 -9.49 -1.22
C THR A 25 -0.28 -9.88 0.15
N VAL A 26 -0.88 -8.94 0.88
CA VAL A 26 -1.51 -9.20 2.18
C VAL A 26 -2.71 -10.14 2.05
N GLY A 27 -3.57 -9.97 1.04
CA GLY A 27 -4.72 -10.84 0.80
C GLY A 27 -4.32 -12.27 0.41
N LEU A 28 -3.30 -12.43 -0.43
CA LEU A 28 -2.71 -13.73 -0.79
C LEU A 28 -2.13 -14.40 0.44
N MET A 29 -1.29 -13.69 1.20
CA MET A 29 -0.73 -14.20 2.45
C MET A 29 -1.86 -14.59 3.41
N SER A 30 -2.86 -13.75 3.64
CA SER A 30 -3.99 -14.09 4.51
C SER A 30 -4.79 -15.31 4.02
N ALA A 31 -4.88 -15.55 2.71
CA ALA A 31 -5.55 -16.73 2.16
C ALA A 31 -4.73 -18.01 2.35
N LEU A 32 -3.40 -17.94 2.22
CA LEU A 32 -2.50 -19.07 2.50
C LEU A 32 -2.38 -19.33 4.01
N LEU A 33 -2.27 -18.27 4.82
CA LEU A 33 -2.16 -18.33 6.28
C LEU A 33 -3.50 -18.57 6.98
N GLY A 34 -4.62 -18.62 6.24
CA GLY A 34 -5.90 -19.12 6.76
C GLY A 34 -5.82 -20.55 7.32
N ASP A 35 -4.74 -21.28 6.99
CA ASP A 35 -4.41 -22.61 7.55
C ASP A 35 -3.47 -22.55 8.78
N GLY A 36 -3.00 -21.36 9.18
CA GLY A 36 -2.06 -21.08 10.27
C GLY A 36 -2.39 -19.77 10.99
N ILE A 37 -3.51 -19.79 11.72
CA ILE A 37 -4.27 -18.63 12.25
C ILE A 37 -3.41 -17.61 13.02
N TRP A 38 -2.37 -18.04 13.74
CA TRP A 38 -1.57 -17.14 14.58
C TRP A 38 -0.43 -16.41 13.84
N ASP A 39 0.11 -16.98 12.76
CA ASP A 39 1.11 -16.28 11.93
C ASP A 39 0.48 -15.17 11.08
N GLY A 40 -0.75 -15.40 10.60
CA GLY A 40 -1.51 -14.42 9.82
C GLY A 40 -1.85 -13.16 10.61
N VAL A 41 -2.22 -13.33 11.88
CA VAL A 41 -2.53 -12.20 12.79
C VAL A 41 -1.29 -11.34 13.04
N SER A 42 -0.13 -11.96 13.28
CA SER A 42 1.14 -11.23 13.46
C SER A 42 1.50 -10.41 12.22
N TRP A 43 1.31 -10.98 11.03
CA TRP A 43 1.53 -10.30 9.75
C TRP A 43 0.57 -9.13 9.51
N ILE A 44 -0.71 -9.27 9.84
CA ILE A 44 -1.70 -8.18 9.71
C ILE A 44 -1.37 -7.04 10.66
N VAL A 45 -0.99 -7.35 11.91
CA VAL A 45 -0.56 -6.35 12.90
C VAL A 45 0.69 -5.61 12.44
N LEU A 46 1.63 -6.29 11.76
CA LEU A 46 2.79 -5.67 11.11
C LEU A 46 2.43 -4.87 9.84
N ALA A 47 1.37 -5.22 9.12
CA ALA A 47 0.93 -4.50 7.94
C ALA A 47 0.37 -3.10 8.26
N VAL A 48 -0.25 -2.92 9.44
CA VAL A 48 -0.78 -1.64 9.91
C VAL A 48 0.27 -0.51 9.96
N PRO A 49 1.43 -0.65 10.63
CA PRO A 49 2.45 0.39 10.65
C PRO A 49 3.10 0.61 9.28
N VAL A 50 3.22 -0.43 8.44
CA VAL A 50 3.75 -0.30 7.07
C VAL A 50 2.79 0.52 6.20
N ALA A 51 1.48 0.26 6.28
CA ALA A 51 0.46 1.03 5.58
C ALA A 51 0.41 2.49 6.05
N LEU A 52 0.51 2.72 7.36
CA LEU A 52 0.61 4.06 7.95
C LEU A 52 1.86 4.82 7.45
N TYR A 53 3.03 4.17 7.43
CA TYR A 53 4.26 4.77 6.92
C TYR A 53 4.18 5.09 5.42
N CYS A 54 3.60 4.17 4.62
CA CYS A 54 3.41 4.39 3.19
C CYS A 54 2.41 5.54 2.92
N GLY A 55 1.33 5.62 3.71
CA GLY A 55 0.37 6.72 3.65
C GLY A 55 0.95 8.06 4.13
N PHE A 56 1.89 8.03 5.08
CA PHE A 56 2.61 9.22 5.53
C PHE A 56 3.61 9.72 4.47
N PHE A 57 4.34 8.82 3.82
CA PHE A 57 5.26 9.16 2.74
C PHE A 57 4.55 9.77 1.52
N GLN A 58 3.29 9.38 1.25
CA GLN A 58 2.47 9.98 0.19
C GLN A 58 1.93 11.37 0.53
N ARG A 59 1.85 11.74 1.81
CA ARG A 59 1.29 13.02 2.27
C ARG A 59 2.35 14.09 2.57
N GLY A 60 3.63 13.70 2.70
CA GLY A 60 4.72 14.56 3.14
C GLY A 60 5.63 15.16 2.06
N THR A 61 5.35 14.98 0.75
CA THR A 61 6.16 15.56 -0.34
C THR A 61 5.31 16.28 -1.38
#